data_AF-A0A255TVG5-F1
#
_entry.id   AF-A0A255TVG5-F1
#
_cell.length_a   1.000
_cell.length_b   1.000
_cell.length_c   1.000
_cell.angle_alpha   90.00
_cell.angle_beta   90.00
_cell.angle_gamma   90.00
#
_symmetry.space_group_name_H-M   'P 1'
#
loop_
_entity.id
_entity.type
_entity.pdbx_description
1 polymer ?
#
loop_
_entity_poly.entity_id
_entity_poly.type
_entity_poly.pdbx_seq_one_letter_code
_entity_poly.pdbx_strand_id
1 'polypeptide(L)'
;MIYAVIDTNVLVSALLTHNLGVATAKVLDSIAKGDITCVYNEDILMEYREVLHRPKFKFPERKIDLLLTFITQKGIHSDRVPFDGNMPDEKDRPFYEVSLSLEDSFLVTGNLKHFPVTPKVVTPSQFIAIIEGR
;
A
#
# COMPACT_ATOMS: atom_id res chain seq x y z
N MET A 1 -10.34 -5.67 -12.36
CA MET A 1 -10.03 -5.12 -11.02
C MET A 1 -8.54 -5.31 -10.78
N ILE A 2 -7.84 -4.35 -10.17
CA ILE A 2 -6.43 -4.52 -9.75
C ILE A 2 -6.40 -4.56 -8.23
N TYR A 3 -5.69 -5.54 -7.67
CA TYR A 3 -5.51 -5.68 -6.23
C TYR A 3 -4.13 -5.19 -5.83
N ALA A 4 -4.03 -4.51 -4.69
CA ALA A 4 -2.74 -4.10 -4.19
C ALA A 4 -2.68 -4.01 -2.67
N VAL A 5 -1.59 -4.51 -2.10
CA VAL A 5 -1.11 -4.10 -0.79
C VAL A 5 -0.28 -2.84 -0.96
N ILE A 6 -0.58 -1.80 -0.20
CA ILE A 6 0.10 -0.51 -0.28
C ILE A 6 1.07 -0.41 0.89
N ASP A 7 2.36 -0.20 0.64
CA ASP A 7 3.29 0.11 1.71
C ASP A 7 2.90 1.46 2.34
N THR A 8 3.01 1.56 3.66
CA THR A 8 2.77 2.77 4.42
C THR A 8 3.55 3.97 3.90
N ASN A 9 4.77 3.77 3.38
CA ASN A 9 5.57 4.87 2.84
C ASN A 9 4.90 5.54 1.62
N VAL A 10 4.17 4.78 0.80
CA VAL A 10 3.43 5.28 -0.36
C VAL A 10 2.27 6.16 0.11
N LEU A 11 1.51 5.72 1.12
CA LEU A 11 0.43 6.51 1.71
C LEU A 11 0.95 7.82 2.32
N VAL A 12 2.02 7.74 3.13
CA VAL A 12 2.66 8.92 3.72
C VAL A 12 3.09 9.91 2.64
N SER A 13 3.79 9.45 1.61
CA SER A 13 4.24 10.31 0.51
C SER A 13 3.09 10.90 -0.29
N ALA A 14 2.02 10.13 -0.52
CA ALA A 14 0.81 10.61 -1.20
C ALA A 14 0.06 11.68 -0.39
N LEU A 15 0.05 11.56 0.94
CA LEU A 15 -0.61 12.52 1.82
C LEU A 15 0.20 13.80 2.06
N LEU A 16 1.53 13.73 1.95
CA LEU A 16 2.45 14.87 2.11
C LEU A 16 2.62 15.71 0.84
N THR A 17 2.53 15.10 -0.34
CA THR A 17 2.76 15.83 -1.60
C THR A 17 1.63 16.80 -1.93
N HIS A 18 2.01 17.95 -2.49
CA HIS A 18 1.07 18.90 -3.11
C HIS A 18 1.00 18.74 -4.64
N ASN A 19 1.92 17.97 -5.21
CA ASN A 19 1.93 17.69 -6.65
C ASN A 19 1.14 16.41 -6.93
N LEU A 20 -0.05 16.55 -7.51
CA LEU A 20 -0.93 15.44 -7.85
C LEU A 20 -0.41 14.59 -9.02
N GLY A 21 0.59 15.06 -9.76
CA GLY A 21 1.20 14.32 -10.87
C GLY A 21 2.20 13.25 -10.44
N VAL A 22 2.64 13.23 -9.17
CA VAL A 22 3.59 12.21 -8.69
C VAL A 22 2.90 10.87 -8.52
N ALA A 23 3.66 9.78 -8.74
CA ALA A 23 3.09 8.44 -8.78
C ALA A 23 2.38 8.03 -7.47
N THR A 24 2.88 8.41 -6.29
CA THR A 24 2.22 8.10 -5.01
C THR A 24 0.84 8.78 -4.89
N ALA A 25 0.71 10.04 -5.35
CA ALA A 25 -0.58 10.74 -5.38
C ALA A 25 -1.54 10.08 -6.37
N LYS A 26 -1.04 9.69 -7.56
CA LYS A 26 -1.83 8.93 -8.53
C LYS A 26 -2.31 7.59 -7.98
N VAL A 27 -1.48 6.87 -7.21
CA VAL A 27 -1.89 5.60 -6.58
C VAL A 27 -3.06 5.84 -5.62
N LEU A 28 -2.98 6.86 -4.77
CA LEU A 28 -4.06 7.21 -3.86
C LEU A 28 -5.34 7.66 -4.60
N ASP A 29 -5.19 8.41 -5.69
CA ASP A 29 -6.31 8.83 -6.55
C ASP A 29 -7.00 7.63 -7.23
N SER A 30 -6.23 6.66 -7.76
CA SER A 30 -6.76 5.42 -8.33
C SER A 30 -7.44 4.53 -7.29
N ILE A 31 -6.96 4.51 -6.04
CA ILE A 31 -7.67 3.87 -4.92
C ILE A 31 -9.01 4.58 -4.68
N ALA A 32 -9.02 5.92 -4.62
CA ALA A 32 -10.23 6.70 -4.37
C ALA A 32 -11.30 6.53 -5.49
N LYS A 33 -10.86 6.36 -6.74
CA LYS A 33 -11.72 6.09 -7.91
C LYS A 33 -12.24 4.64 -7.96
N GLY A 34 -11.62 3.73 -7.24
CA GLY A 34 -11.94 2.29 -7.26
C GLY A 34 -11.24 1.50 -8.36
N ASP A 35 -10.25 2.09 -9.05
CA ASP A 35 -9.42 1.38 -10.04
C ASP A 35 -8.52 0.34 -9.36
N ILE A 36 -8.12 0.64 -8.11
CA ILE A 36 -7.34 -0.24 -7.24
C ILE A 36 -8.18 -0.63 -6.03
N THR A 37 -8.27 -1.92 -5.76
CA THR A 37 -8.81 -2.46 -4.51
C THR A 37 -7.67 -2.79 -3.55
N CYS A 38 -7.60 -2.09 -2.42
CA CYS A 38 -6.59 -2.35 -1.40
C CYS A 38 -6.81 -3.73 -0.75
N VAL A 39 -5.73 -4.50 -0.60
CA VAL A 39 -5.70 -5.73 0.19
C VAL A 39 -5.00 -5.40 1.50
N TYR A 40 -5.58 -5.78 2.62
CA TYR A 40 -5.04 -5.47 3.93
C TYR A 40 -5.38 -6.56 4.94
N ASN A 41 -4.72 -6.51 6.09
CA ASN A 41 -5.10 -7.24 7.30
C ASN A 41 -4.95 -6.31 8.52
N GLU A 42 -5.23 -6.82 9.72
CA GLU A 42 -5.15 -6.01 10.94
C GLU A 42 -3.72 -5.49 11.24
N ASP A 43 -2.67 -6.25 10.91
CA ASP A 43 -1.29 -5.80 11.14
C ASP A 43 -0.94 -4.59 10.26
N ILE A 44 -1.35 -4.62 9.00
CA ILE A 44 -1.16 -3.51 8.06
C ILE A 44 -1.96 -2.28 8.51
N LEU A 45 -3.21 -2.47 8.96
CA LEU A 45 -4.01 -1.36 9.49
C LEU A 45 -3.39 -0.76 10.75
N MET A 46 -2.82 -1.58 11.62
CA MET A 46 -2.12 -1.13 12.81
C MET A 46 -0.87 -0.32 12.45
N GLU A 47 -0.07 -0.78 11.49
CA GLU A 47 1.09 -0.03 10.98
C GLU A 47 0.64 1.31 10.37
N TYR A 48 -0.41 1.33 9.54
CA TYR A 48 -0.94 2.58 9.00
C TYR A 48 -1.35 3.55 10.11
N ARG A 49 -2.09 3.07 11.12
CA ARG A 49 -2.49 3.89 12.26
C ARG A 49 -1.25 4.44 12.96
N GLU A 50 -0.30 3.59 13.35
CA GLU A 50 0.89 4.04 14.07
C GLU A 50 1.66 5.11 13.28
N VAL A 51 1.95 4.82 12.01
CA VAL A 51 2.80 5.68 11.19
C VAL A 51 2.12 6.99 10.84
N LEU A 52 0.85 6.97 10.44
CA LEU A 52 0.12 8.17 10.02
C LEU A 52 -0.08 9.15 11.19
N HIS A 53 -0.18 8.65 12.42
CA HIS A 53 -0.28 9.48 13.62
C HIS A 53 1.07 10.03 14.14
N ARG A 54 2.21 9.69 13.50
CA ARG A 54 3.51 10.20 13.96
C ARG A 54 3.55 11.73 13.89
N PRO A 55 3.88 12.44 14.98
CA PRO A 55 3.80 13.91 15.07
C PRO A 55 4.58 14.66 13.98
N LYS A 56 5.64 14.05 13.43
CA LYS A 56 6.45 14.63 12.36
C LYS A 56 5.66 14.89 11.06
N PHE A 57 4.60 14.13 10.80
CA PHE A 57 3.80 14.28 9.58
C PHE A 57 2.67 15.31 9.72
N LYS A 58 2.19 15.55 10.95
CA LYS A 58 1.16 16.56 11.25
C LYS A 58 -0.12 16.40 10.41
N PHE A 59 -0.48 15.16 10.06
CA PHE A 59 -1.73 14.91 9.35
C PHE A 59 -2.92 15.19 10.29
N PRO A 60 -3.99 15.84 9.80
CA PRO A 60 -5.21 15.99 10.58
C PRO A 60 -5.86 14.63 10.86
N GLU A 61 -6.31 14.39 12.09
CA GLU A 61 -6.98 13.14 12.51
C GLU A 61 -8.06 12.70 11.52
N ARG A 62 -8.96 13.63 11.17
CA ARG A 62 -10.03 13.41 10.19
C ARG A 62 -9.53 12.87 8.85
N LYS A 63 -8.34 13.28 8.39
CA LYS A 63 -7.76 12.82 7.13
C LYS A 63 -7.30 11.36 7.25
N ILE A 64 -6.71 11.00 8.38
CA ILE A 64 -6.28 9.63 8.68
C ILE A 64 -7.52 8.73 8.78
N ASP A 65 -8.53 9.13 9.56
CA ASP A 65 -9.77 8.37 9.74
C ASP A 65 -10.50 8.13 8.42
N LEU A 66 -10.62 9.15 7.57
CA LEU A 66 -11.26 9.03 6.26
C LEU A 66 -10.51 8.03 5.36
N LEU A 67 -9.18 8.08 5.35
CA LEU A 67 -8.37 7.15 4.57
C LEU A 67 -8.54 5.71 5.06
N LEU A 68 -8.40 5.48 6.37
CA LEU A 68 -8.51 4.13 6.93
C LEU A 68 -9.91 3.57 6.78
N THR A 69 -10.94 4.39 6.99
CA THR A 69 -12.34 4.00 6.76
C THR A 69 -12.59 3.65 5.29
N PHE A 70 -12.03 4.42 4.36
CA PHE A 70 -12.16 4.11 2.94
C PHE A 70 -11.49 2.78 2.57
N ILE A 71 -10.25 2.56 3.04
CA ILE A 71 -9.52 1.31 2.83
C ILE A 71 -10.30 0.12 3.38
N THR A 72 -10.89 0.23 4.59
CA THR A 72 -11.65 -0.89 5.18
C THR A 72 -13.00 -1.11 4.53
N GLN A 73 -13.69 -0.07 4.06
CA GLN A 73 -14.99 -0.20 3.41
C GLN A 73 -14.92 -0.67 1.96
N LYS A 74 -13.83 -0.34 1.25
CA LYS A 74 -13.66 -0.62 -0.19
C LYS A 74 -12.60 -1.66 -0.50
N GLY A 75 -11.74 -1.96 0.45
CA GLY A 75 -10.69 -2.97 0.33
C GLY A 75 -11.16 -4.39 0.67
N ILE A 76 -10.22 -5.32 0.60
CA ILE A 76 -10.39 -6.72 0.95
C ILE A 76 -9.53 -7.01 2.17
N HIS A 77 -10.17 -7.41 3.26
CA HIS A 77 -9.48 -8.04 4.38
C HIS A 77 -9.02 -9.44 3.95
N SER A 78 -7.75 -9.76 4.14
CA SER A 78 -7.17 -11.05 3.76
C SER A 78 -6.15 -11.53 4.78
N ASP A 79 -6.14 -12.84 5.03
CA ASP A 79 -5.13 -13.44 5.88
C ASP A 79 -3.78 -13.49 5.17
N ARG A 80 -2.72 -13.61 5.97
CA ARG A 80 -1.36 -13.77 5.45
C ARG A 80 -1.20 -15.15 4.80
N VAL A 81 -0.53 -15.21 3.65
CA VAL A 81 0.01 -16.46 3.12
C VAL A 81 1.47 -16.55 3.54
N PRO A 82 1.85 -17.52 4.41
CA PRO A 82 3.21 -17.65 4.89
C PRO A 82 4.22 -17.72 3.76
N PHE A 83 5.32 -16.97 3.89
CA PHE A 83 6.42 -17.01 2.96
C PHE A 83 7.68 -17.58 3.63
N ASP A 84 8.05 -18.81 3.30
CA ASP A 84 9.21 -19.48 3.92
C ASP A 84 10.57 -18.97 3.41
N GLY A 85 10.58 -18.02 2.48
CA GLY A 85 11.80 -17.42 1.96
C GLY A 85 12.39 -16.33 2.87
N ASN A 86 13.62 -15.93 2.55
CA ASN A 86 14.31 -14.86 3.25
C ASN A 86 13.69 -13.50 2.90
N MET A 87 13.27 -12.76 3.93
CA MET A 87 12.89 -11.36 3.80
C MET A 87 14.11 -10.47 4.08
N PRO A 88 14.41 -9.48 3.21
CA PRO A 88 15.46 -8.50 3.51
C PRO A 88 15.16 -7.65 4.75
N ASP A 89 13.88 -7.28 4.97
CA ASP A 89 13.40 -6.69 6.22
C ASP A 89 12.22 -7.49 6.76
N GLU A 90 12.39 -8.10 7.94
CA GLU A 90 11.36 -8.91 8.59
C GLU A 90 10.15 -8.09 9.07
N LYS A 91 10.31 -6.76 9.28
CA LYS A 91 9.17 -5.89 9.63
C LYS A 91 8.19 -5.73 8.47
N ASP A 92 8.69 -5.88 7.26
CA ASP A 92 7.93 -5.72 6.03
C ASP A 92 7.29 -7.05 5.56
N ARG A 93 7.58 -8.16 6.25
CA ARG A 93 6.98 -9.49 5.99
C ARG A 93 5.46 -9.47 5.93
N PRO A 94 4.71 -8.83 6.86
CA PRO A 94 3.25 -8.81 6.81
C PRO A 94 2.72 -8.26 5.47
N PHE A 95 3.33 -7.20 4.94
CA PHE A 95 2.94 -6.61 3.66
C PHE A 95 3.17 -7.58 2.50
N TYR A 96 4.30 -8.27 2.49
CA TYR A 96 4.63 -9.25 1.45
C TYR A 96 3.69 -10.45 1.50
N GLU A 97 3.48 -11.04 2.68
CA GLU A 97 2.63 -12.22 2.88
C GLU A 97 1.15 -11.95 2.59
N VAL A 98 0.63 -10.77 2.96
CA VAL A 98 -0.74 -10.36 2.56
C VAL A 98 -0.81 -10.14 1.06
N SER A 99 0.26 -9.66 0.41
CA SER A 99 0.22 -9.53 -1.05
C SER A 99 -0.01 -10.90 -1.68
N LEU A 100 0.62 -11.96 -1.18
CA LEU A 100 0.54 -13.32 -1.73
C LEU A 100 -0.83 -13.97 -1.59
N SER A 101 -1.76 -13.38 -0.84
CA SER A 101 -3.10 -13.96 -0.62
C SER A 101 -4.01 -13.90 -1.84
N LEU A 102 -3.70 -13.03 -2.81
CA LEU A 102 -4.38 -12.93 -4.09
C LEU A 102 -3.37 -12.99 -5.22
N GLU A 103 -3.63 -13.86 -6.20
CA GLU A 103 -2.72 -14.13 -7.33
C GLU A 103 -2.37 -12.86 -8.12
N ASP A 104 -3.38 -12.04 -8.45
CA ASP A 104 -3.22 -10.79 -9.21
C ASP A 104 -3.02 -9.54 -8.33
N SER A 105 -2.58 -9.71 -7.08
CA SER A 105 -2.26 -8.58 -6.19
C SER A 105 -0.83 -8.11 -6.37
N PHE A 106 -0.60 -6.80 -6.24
CA PHE A 106 0.74 -6.21 -6.21
C PHE A 106 1.11 -5.75 -4.80
N LEU A 107 2.39 -5.69 -4.51
CA LEU A 107 2.90 -4.93 -3.37
C LEU A 107 3.52 -3.64 -3.89
N VAL A 108 2.93 -2.51 -3.52
CA VAL A 108 3.35 -1.19 -4.01
C VAL A 108 4.18 -0.50 -2.93
N THR A 109 5.48 -0.30 -3.18
CA THR A 109 6.42 0.23 -2.19
C THR A 109 7.44 1.20 -2.80
N GLY A 110 7.82 2.23 -2.06
CA GLY A 110 8.99 3.05 -2.41
C GLY A 110 10.33 2.46 -1.94
N ASN A 111 10.34 1.34 -1.21
CA ASN A 111 11.50 0.75 -0.55
C ASN A 111 11.79 -0.68 -1.06
N LEU A 112 11.95 -0.87 -2.38
CA LEU A 112 12.16 -2.19 -3.00
C LEU A 112 13.22 -3.07 -2.29
N LYS A 113 14.27 -2.46 -1.76
CA LYS A 113 15.37 -3.16 -1.05
C LYS A 113 14.93 -3.92 0.22
N HIS A 114 13.75 -3.64 0.78
CA HIS A 114 13.23 -4.34 1.95
C HIS A 114 12.52 -5.66 1.61
N PHE A 115 12.26 -5.90 0.32
CA PHE A 115 11.44 -7.01 -0.14
C PHE A 115 12.21 -7.93 -1.09
N PRO A 116 11.76 -9.20 -1.23
CA PRO A 116 12.26 -10.09 -2.27
C PRO A 116 12.05 -9.48 -3.67
N VAL A 117 13.05 -9.64 -4.54
CA VAL A 117 12.98 -9.15 -5.92
C VAL A 117 12.07 -10.07 -6.72
N THR A 118 10.83 -9.65 -6.95
CA THR A 118 9.83 -10.39 -7.72
C THR A 118 9.01 -9.42 -8.58
N PRO A 119 8.34 -9.89 -9.65
CA PRO A 119 7.43 -9.04 -10.45
C PRO A 119 6.25 -8.46 -9.66
N LYS A 120 5.98 -9.01 -8.47
CA LYS A 120 4.86 -8.63 -7.60
C LYS A 120 5.15 -7.37 -6.80
N VAL A 121 6.42 -7.10 -6.50
CA VAL A 121 6.86 -5.95 -5.73
C VAL A 121 7.26 -4.84 -6.69
N VAL A 122 6.51 -3.75 -6.67
CA VAL A 122 6.62 -2.67 -7.67
C VAL A 122 6.69 -1.31 -6.99
N THR A 123 7.37 -0.37 -7.65
CA THR A 123 7.31 1.04 -7.27
C THR A 123 5.96 1.67 -7.62
N PRO A 124 5.56 2.78 -6.99
CA PRO A 124 4.38 3.53 -7.40
C PRO A 124 4.38 3.87 -8.90
N SER A 125 5.53 4.27 -9.46
CA SER A 125 5.62 4.62 -10.88
C SER A 125 5.40 3.42 -11.79
N GLN A 126 6.00 2.27 -11.47
CA GLN A 126 5.76 1.03 -12.21
C GLN A 126 4.29 0.59 -12.10
N PHE A 127 3.70 0.71 -10.91
CA PHE A 127 2.32 0.32 -10.70
C PHE A 127 1.34 1.19 -11.48
N ILE A 128 1.54 2.51 -11.52
CA ILE A 128 0.75 3.41 -12.36
C ILE A 128 0.90 3.07 -13.84
N ALA A 129 2.10 2.75 -14.32
CA ALA A 129 2.28 2.33 -15.71
C ALA A 129 1.52 1.02 -16.03
N ILE A 130 1.43 0.09 -15.08
CA ILE A 130 0.62 -1.14 -15.21
C ILE A 130 -0.87 -0.82 -15.29
N ILE A 131 -1.35 0.18 -14.53
CA ILE A 131 -2.75 0.61 -14.53
C ILE A 131 -3.11 1.34 -15.82
N GLU A 132 -2.27 2.31 -16.24
CA GLU A 132 -2.51 3.16 -17.43
C GLU A 132 -2.28 2.40 -18.75
N GLY A 133 -1.51 1.31 -18.73
CA GLY A 133 -1.25 0.46 -19.90
C GLY A 133 -2.28 -0.66 -20.14
N ARG A 134 -3.35 -0.72 -19.34
CA ARG A 134 -4.45 -1.68 -19.50
C ARG A 134 -5.59 -1.16 -20.37
#